data_AF-A0A4S1DUR1-F1
#
_entry.id   AF-A0A4S1DUR1-F1
#
_cell.length_a   1.000
_cell.length_b   1.000
_cell.length_c   1.000
_cell.angle_alpha   90.00
_cell.angle_beta   90.00
_cell.angle_gamma   90.00
#
_symmetry.space_group_name_H-M   'P 1'
#
loop_
_entity.id
_entity.type
_entity.pdbx_description
1 polymer ?
#
loop_
_entity_poly.entity_id
_entity_poly.type
_entity_poly.pdbx_seq_one_letter_code
_entity_poly.pdbx_strand_id
1 'polypeptide(L)'
;MNVLDILYCEADVNYTYVHTIKSGKITSSKTLKTYENLLLENDFYRVHQSYLVNLEHVKKYTKGKLAYLILSNGSRVKVSLSNKAGFLKKLKNVD
;
A
#
# COMPACT_ATOMS: atom_id res chain seq x y z
N MET A 1 -5.43 -16.99 -1.50
CA MET A 1 -4.78 -15.84 -0.83
C MET A 1 -5.87 -15.09 -0.08
N ASN A 2 -5.74 -14.90 1.23
CA ASN A 2 -6.68 -14.08 2.00
C ASN A 2 -6.29 -12.60 1.82
N VAL A 3 -7.27 -11.74 1.54
CA VAL A 3 -7.04 -10.29 1.36
C VAL A 3 -6.46 -9.66 2.63
N LEU A 4 -6.87 -10.15 3.80
CA LEU A 4 -6.38 -9.68 5.10
C LEU A 4 -4.90 -10.01 5.33
N ASP A 5 -4.30 -10.92 4.56
CA ASP A 5 -2.87 -11.22 4.65
C ASP A 5 -2.02 -10.28 3.78
N ILE A 6 -2.63 -9.43 2.93
CA ILE A 6 -1.93 -8.54 2.01
C ILE A 6 -1.56 -7.24 2.72
N LEU A 7 -0.27 -6.91 2.70
CA LEU A 7 0.29 -5.68 3.28
C LEU A 7 0.22 -4.52 2.30
N TYR A 8 0.73 -4.72 1.08
CA TYR A 8 0.73 -3.73 0.02
C TYR A 8 1.01 -4.40 -1.33
N CYS A 9 0.63 -3.70 -2.40
CA CYS A 9 0.98 -4.04 -3.76
C CYS A 9 1.95 -2.98 -4.31
N GLU A 10 2.96 -3.44 -5.03
CA GLU A 10 3.99 -2.62 -5.67
C GLU A 10 3.99 -2.86 -7.18
N ALA A 11 3.87 -1.78 -7.95
CA ALA A 11 3.97 -1.86 -9.40
C ALA A 11 5.44 -1.95 -9.83
N ASP A 12 5.74 -2.88 -10.73
CA ASP A 12 7.03 -3.03 -11.39
C ASP A 12 6.84 -3.23 -12.90
N VAL A 13 6.94 -2.13 -13.66
CA VAL A 13 6.73 -2.07 -15.11
C VAL A 13 5.37 -2.68 -15.54
N ASN A 14 5.35 -3.96 -15.86
CA ASN A 14 4.17 -4.70 -16.32
C ASN A 14 3.63 -5.71 -15.29
N TYR A 15 4.26 -5.80 -14.12
CA TYR A 15 3.92 -6.72 -13.05
C TYR A 15 3.50 -5.97 -11.79
N THR A 16 2.81 -6.68 -10.92
CA THR A 16 2.56 -6.24 -9.55
C THR A 16 3.14 -7.26 -8.59
N TYR A 17 3.97 -6.78 -7.67
CA TYR A 17 4.38 -7.55 -6.51
C TYR A 17 3.35 -7.37 -5.40
N VAL A 18 2.71 -8.47 -4.98
CA VAL A 18 1.82 -8.52 -3.83
C VAL A 18 2.64 -8.96 -2.63
N HIS A 19 2.83 -8.07 -1.67
CA HIS A 19 3.56 -8.33 -0.44
C HIS A 19 2.57 -8.76 0.65
N THR A 20 2.83 -9.90 1.28
CA THR A 20 1.93 -10.54 2.25
C THR A 20 2.64 -10.85 3.56
N ILE A 21 1.89 -11.01 4.64
CA ILE A 21 2.42 -11.36 5.96
C ILE A 21 3.04 -12.77 5.96
N LYS A 22 2.39 -13.73 5.29
CA LYS A 22 2.73 -15.16 5.40
C LYS A 22 3.65 -15.66 4.30
N SER A 23 3.47 -15.18 3.08
CA SER A 23 4.09 -15.77 1.88
C SER A 23 5.20 -14.90 1.30
N GLY A 24 5.54 -13.79 1.97
CA GLY A 24 6.47 -12.80 1.43
C GLY A 24 5.91 -12.13 0.17
N LYS A 25 6.65 -12.20 -0.92
CA LYS A 25 6.37 -11.48 -2.18
C LYS A 25 5.87 -12.43 -3.27
N ILE A 26 4.73 -12.10 -3.86
CA ILE A 26 4.13 -12.84 -4.98
C ILE A 26 4.10 -11.96 -6.22
N THR A 27 4.61 -12.45 -7.34
CA THR A 27 4.59 -11.75 -8.62
C THR A 27 3.29 -12.05 -9.37
N SER A 28 2.62 -11.02 -9.85
CA SER A 28 1.39 -11.12 -10.63
C SER A 28 1.51 -10.36 -11.95
N SER A 29 0.95 -10.93 -13.02
CA SER A 29 0.84 -10.30 -14.34
C SER A 29 -0.29 -9.25 -14.41
N LYS A 30 -1.10 -9.10 -13.35
CA LYS A 30 -2.11 -8.04 -13.26
C LYS A 30 -1.45 -6.71 -12.91
N THR A 31 -1.98 -5.63 -13.47
CA THR A 31 -1.50 -4.26 -13.15
C THR A 31 -1.93 -3.82 -11.76
N LEU A 32 -1.24 -2.82 -11.20
CA LEU A 32 -1.64 -2.21 -9.92
C LEU A 32 -3.05 -1.61 -9.97
N LYS A 33 -3.48 -1.11 -11.14
CA LYS A 33 -4.84 -0.59 -11.32
C LYS A 33 -5.90 -1.69 -11.19
N THR A 34 -5.60 -2.88 -11.69
CA THR A 34 -6.46 -4.05 -11.51
C THR A 34 -6.60 -4.38 -10.02
N TYR A 35 -5.50 -4.37 -9.25
CA TYR A 35 -5.54 -4.59 -7.80
C TYR A 35 -6.28 -3.48 -7.06
N GLU A 36 -6.11 -2.21 -7.45
CA GLU A 36 -6.84 -1.08 -6.86
C GLU A 36 -8.36 -1.28 -6.98
N ASN A 37 -8.84 -1.71 -8.14
CA ASN A 37 -10.27 -1.99 -8.33
C ASN A 37 -10.73 -3.21 -7.54
N LEU A 38 -9.93 -4.28 -7.49
CA LEU A 38 -10.27 -5.52 -6.77
C LEU A 38 -10.30 -5.34 -5.25
N LEU A 39 -9.50 -4.40 -4.73
CA LEU A 39 -9.29 -4.21 -3.29
C LEU A 39 -9.95 -2.94 -2.76
N LEU A 40 -10.73 -2.23 -3.59
CA LEU A 40 -11.34 -0.94 -3.26
C LEU A 40 -12.18 -0.97 -1.97
N GLU A 41 -12.85 -2.09 -1.70
CA GLU A 41 -13.74 -2.26 -0.54
C GLU A 41 -13.04 -2.82 0.70
N ASN A 42 -11.72 -3.06 0.65
CA ASN A 42 -10.97 -3.75 1.72
C ASN A 42 -9.95 -2.83 2.44
N ASP A 43 -10.29 -1.55 2.61
CA ASP A 43 -9.41 -0.53 3.22
C ASP A 43 -8.02 -0.40 2.56
N PHE A 44 -7.95 -0.63 1.25
CA PHE A 44 -6.75 -0.31 0.47
C PHE A 44 -6.78 1.13 -0.05
N TYR A 45 -5.62 1.78 -0.04
CA TYR A 45 -5.45 3.12 -0.58
C TYR A 45 -4.20 3.27 -1.43
N ARG A 46 -4.35 3.91 -2.60
CA ARG A 46 -3.25 4.15 -3.53
C ARG A 46 -2.46 5.39 -3.13
N VAL A 47 -1.41 5.17 -2.34
CA VAL A 47 -0.57 6.24 -1.76
C VAL A 47 0.48 6.78 -2.73
N HIS A 48 0.80 6.05 -3.78
CA HIS A 48 1.78 6.42 -4.81
C HIS A 48 1.40 5.78 -6.15
N GLN A 49 1.94 6.28 -7.27
CA GLN A 49 1.68 5.66 -8.57
C GLN A 49 2.07 4.17 -8.61
N SER A 50 3.08 3.80 -7.83
CA SER A 50 3.60 2.44 -7.72
C SER A 50 3.16 1.68 -6.46
N TYR A 51 2.37 2.27 -5.56
CA TYR A 51 2.03 1.63 -4.29
C TYR A 51 0.55 1.75 -3.93
N LEU A 52 -0.05 0.59 -3.64
CA LEU A 52 -1.40 0.42 -3.08
C LEU A 52 -1.24 -0.27 -1.72
N VAL A 53 -1.68 0.35 -0.64
CA VAL A 53 -1.38 -0.09 0.72
C VAL A 53 -2.65 -0.47 1.44
N ASN A 54 -2.61 -1.58 2.19
CA ASN A 54 -3.64 -1.92 3.17
C ASN A 54 -3.50 -1.00 4.39
N LEU A 55 -4.51 -0.17 4.64
CA LEU A 55 -4.48 0.83 5.71
C LEU A 55 -4.42 0.20 7.11
N GLU A 56 -5.00 -0.98 7.30
CA GLU A 56 -4.97 -1.75 8.56
C GLU A 56 -3.54 -2.15 8.98
N HIS A 57 -2.59 -2.16 8.04
CA HIS A 57 -1.20 -2.52 8.31
C HIS A 57 -0.26 -1.33 8.43
N VAL A 58 -0.77 -0.10 8.37
CA VAL A 58 0.05 1.11 8.55
C VAL A 58 0.32 1.33 10.04
N LYS A 59 1.59 1.22 10.43
CA LYS A 59 2.04 1.50 11.81
C LYS A 59 2.40 2.96 12.03
N LYS A 60 3.00 3.62 11.03
CA LYS A 60 3.50 4.99 11.17
C LYS A 60 3.52 5.73 9.84
N TYR A 61 3.18 7.01 9.87
CA TYR A 61 3.39 7.92 8.77
C TYR A 61 4.50 8.92 9.09
N THR A 62 5.56 8.93 8.27
CA THR A 62 6.66 9.89 8.38
C THR A 62 6.43 11.06 7.43
N LYS A 63 6.29 12.27 8.01
CA LYS A 63 6.10 13.54 7.30
C LYS A 63 7.44 14.06 6.78
N GLY A 64 7.44 14.82 5.69
CA GLY A 64 8.63 15.50 5.16
C GLY A 64 8.70 15.48 3.63
N LYS A 65 9.84 15.93 3.08
CA LYS A 65 10.12 15.91 1.63
C LYS A 65 10.14 14.50 1.04
N LEU A 66 10.52 13.52 1.86
CA LEU A 66 10.50 12.09 1.54
C LEU A 66 9.47 11.40 2.42
N ALA A 67 8.19 11.72 2.22
CA ALA A 67 7.13 11.13 3.04
C ALA A 67 6.98 9.62 2.76
N TYR A 68 6.88 8.81 3.82
CA TYR A 68 6.74 7.36 3.72
C TYR A 68 5.92 6.76 4.88
N LEU A 69 5.40 5.56 4.66
CA LEU A 69 4.73 4.72 5.64
C LEU A 69 5.68 3.64 6.15
N ILE A 70 5.51 3.26 7.40
CA ILE A 70 6.07 2.03 7.97
C ILE A 70 4.92 1.06 8.16
N LEU A 71 5.04 -0.14 7.58
CA LEU A 71 4.03 -1.18 7.68
C LEU A 71 4.30 -2.15 8.83
N SER A 72 3.34 -3.04 9.11
CA SER A 72 3.39 -4.00 10.20
C SER A 72 4.63 -4.90 10.20
N ASN A 73 5.14 -5.25 9.01
CA ASN A 73 6.36 -6.03 8.78
C ASN A 73 7.67 -5.19 8.74
N GLY A 74 7.60 -3.88 8.96
CA GLY A 74 8.75 -2.97 8.89
C GLY A 74 9.06 -2.42 7.49
N SER A 75 8.34 -2.83 6.44
CA SER A 75 8.50 -2.28 5.09
C SER A 75 8.24 -0.77 5.07
N ARG A 76 9.00 -0.06 4.23
CA ARG A 76 8.81 1.38 3.98
C ARG A 76 8.18 1.63 2.62
N VAL A 77 7.05 2.32 2.59
CA VAL A 77 6.31 2.63 1.35
C VAL A 77 6.24 4.14 1.14
N LYS A 78 6.71 4.63 -0.01
CA LYS A 78 6.69 6.06 -0.33
C LYS A 78 5.26 6.56 -0.54
N VAL A 79 4.99 7.78 -0.10
CA VAL A 79 3.71 8.48 -0.34
C VAL A 79 3.98 9.66 -1.28
N SER A 80 3.20 9.78 -2.37
CA SER A 80 3.32 10.94 -3.25
C SER A 80 2.76 12.20 -2.57
N LEU A 81 3.34 13.36 -2.89
CA LEU A 81 2.84 14.65 -2.40
C LEU A 81 1.39 14.90 -2.82
N SER A 82 1.04 14.53 -4.06
CA SER A 82 -0.31 14.66 -4.60
C SER A 82 -1.35 13.83 -3.86
N ASN A 83 -0.99 12.63 -3.40
CA ASN A 83 -1.90 11.76 -2.65
C ASN A 83 -1.90 12.02 -1.15
N LYS A 84 -0.95 12.80 -0.62
CA LYS A 84 -0.81 13.05 0.82
C LYS A 84 -2.12 13.52 1.47
N ALA A 85 -2.79 14.51 0.87
CA ALA A 85 -4.01 15.08 1.45
C ALA A 85 -5.17 14.07 1.47
N GLY A 86 -5.35 13.28 0.41
CA GLY A 86 -6.37 12.25 0.33
C GLY A 86 -6.08 11.07 1.27
N PHE A 87 -4.83 10.62 1.31
CA PHE A 87 -4.36 9.58 2.21
C PHE A 87 -4.60 9.95 3.68
N LEU A 88 -4.21 11.15 4.10
CA LEU A 88 -4.37 11.58 5.50
C LEU A 88 -5.83 11.65 5.95
N LYS A 89 -6.78 11.89 5.03
CA LYS A 89 -8.22 11.84 5.34
C LYS A 89 -8.74 10.41 5.54
N LYS A 90 -8.09 9.43 4.91
CA LYS A 90 -8.46 8.01 4.97
C LYS A 90 -7.76 7.27 6.10
N LEU A 91 -6.61 7.76 6.54
CA LEU A 91 -5.86 7.18 7.63
C LEU A 91 -6.61 7.37 8.95
N LYS A 92 -7.15 6.27 9.49
CA LYS A 92 -7.76 6.23 10.82
C LYS A 92 -6.67 5.79 11.80
N ASN A 93 -6.42 6.57 12.85
CA ASN A 93 -5.57 6.21 14.00
C ASN A 93 -4.12 5.83 13.66
N VAL A 94 -3.29 6.82 13.35
CA VAL A 94 -1.82 6.66 13.36
C VAL A 94 -1.22 7.73 14.25
N ASP A 95 -0.46 7.29 15.25
CA ASP A 95 0.26 8.13 16.22
C ASP A 95 1.39 8.97 15.58
#